data_AF-A0A2S4AIZ4-F1
#
_entry.id   AF-A0A2S4AIZ4-F1
#
_cell.length_a   1.000
_cell.length_b   1.000
_cell.length_c   1.000
_cell.angle_alpha   90.00
_cell.angle_beta   90.00
_cell.angle_gamma   90.00
#
_symmetry.space_group_name_H-M   'P 1'
#
loop_
_entity.id
_entity.type
_entity.pdbx_description
1 polymer ?
#
loop_
_entity_poly.entity_id
_entity_poly.type
_entity_poly.pdbx_seq_one_letter_code
_entity_poly.pdbx_strand_id
1 'polypeptide(L)'
;MAMLLALVALVSTPASAQIVCPPGQQPICFSGTCLCVPGSATDTKAVYDRMQRMTTLALQNWIQQSRDRLIAGGVEPMPLHIRSQLEPFFDLAVLETAHYRVGDEMALNAGNTLLRNPDVNAVTLIDVIVFRHERDAQDNVALWAHELKHVEQYLEWGVAEFARRYTLDYRAVERPAYALEREVEEALREEQAQR
;
A
#
# COMPACT_ATOMS: atom_id res chain seq x y z
N MET A 1 -81.01 -35.39 24.95
CA MET A 1 -80.45 -34.13 25.49
C MET A 1 -78.96 -34.33 25.65
N ALA A 2 -78.19 -33.56 24.89
CA ALA A 2 -76.74 -33.68 24.69
C ALA A 2 -75.94 -33.25 25.92
N MET A 3 -74.71 -33.75 26.07
CA MET A 3 -73.49 -32.91 26.05
C MET A 3 -72.22 -33.76 26.03
N LEU A 4 -71.46 -33.70 24.95
CA LEU A 4 -70.07 -34.15 24.87
C LEU A 4 -69.18 -33.13 25.61
N LEU A 5 -68.34 -33.58 26.54
CA LEU A 5 -67.22 -32.79 27.05
C LEU A 5 -66.04 -32.90 26.06
N ALA A 6 -65.70 -31.79 25.41
CA ALA A 6 -64.49 -31.67 24.59
C ALA A 6 -63.30 -31.22 25.45
N LEU A 7 -62.21 -32.01 25.44
CA LEU A 7 -60.90 -31.62 25.94
C LEU A 7 -60.33 -30.50 25.07
N VAL A 8 -59.96 -29.37 25.66
CA VAL A 8 -59.14 -28.34 25.01
C VAL A 8 -57.72 -28.44 25.56
N ALA A 9 -56.82 -29.03 24.77
CA ALA A 9 -55.39 -28.97 25.02
C ALA A 9 -54.85 -27.63 24.51
N LEU A 10 -54.46 -26.74 25.43
CA LEU A 10 -53.75 -25.51 25.07
C LEU A 10 -52.32 -25.87 24.65
N VAL A 11 -52.05 -25.81 23.34
CA VAL A 11 -50.69 -25.82 22.79
C VAL A 11 -50.10 -24.42 22.98
N SER A 12 -49.22 -24.26 23.96
CA SER A 12 -48.42 -23.06 24.14
C SER A 12 -47.28 -23.05 23.12
N THR A 13 -47.44 -22.31 22.03
CA THR A 13 -46.34 -22.00 21.10
C THR A 13 -45.35 -21.07 21.79
N PRO A 14 -44.03 -21.37 21.83
CA PRO A 14 -43.06 -20.43 22.36
C PRO A 14 -42.99 -19.21 21.44
N ALA A 15 -43.35 -18.04 21.99
CA ALA A 15 -43.16 -16.77 21.32
C ALA A 15 -41.66 -16.52 21.16
N SER A 16 -41.14 -16.78 19.96
CA SER A 16 -39.80 -16.33 19.59
C SER A 16 -39.88 -14.81 19.46
N ALA A 17 -39.29 -14.07 20.41
CA ALA A 17 -39.13 -12.63 20.28
C ALA A 17 -38.23 -12.35 19.07
N GLN A 18 -38.85 -12.09 17.91
CA GLN A 18 -38.12 -11.63 16.74
C GLN A 18 -37.61 -10.22 17.03
N ILE A 19 -36.31 -10.09 17.25
CA ILE A 19 -35.68 -8.79 17.44
C ILE A 19 -35.73 -8.08 16.08
N VAL A 20 -36.54 -7.04 16.00
CA VAL A 20 -36.66 -6.19 14.82
C VAL A 20 -35.63 -5.07 14.95
N CYS A 21 -34.53 -5.20 14.20
CA CYS A 21 -33.52 -4.15 14.15
C CYS A 21 -33.96 -2.99 13.22
N PRO A 22 -33.52 -1.75 13.49
CA PRO A 22 -33.75 -0.62 12.59
C PRO A 22 -33.25 -0.89 11.17
N PRO A 23 -33.79 -0.20 10.14
CA PRO A 23 -33.31 -0.34 8.77
C PRO A 23 -31.79 -0.14 8.68
N GLY A 24 -31.10 -1.08 8.03
CA GLY A 24 -29.63 -1.08 7.93
C GLY A 24 -28.89 -1.74 9.09
N GLN A 25 -29.60 -2.35 10.05
CA GLN A 25 -29.01 -3.14 11.14
C GLN A 25 -29.45 -4.61 11.06
N GLN A 26 -28.61 -5.50 11.59
CA GLN A 26 -28.88 -6.93 11.70
C GLN A 26 -28.65 -7.41 13.15
N PRO A 27 -29.47 -8.36 13.64
CA PRO A 27 -29.27 -8.91 14.97
C PRO A 27 -28.11 -9.92 14.97
N ILE A 28 -27.16 -9.76 15.90
CA ILE A 28 -26.20 -10.79 16.26
C ILE A 28 -26.60 -11.33 17.64
N CYS A 29 -26.86 -12.64 17.72
CA CYS A 29 -27.25 -13.32 18.95
C CYS A 29 -26.08 -14.13 19.53
N PHE A 30 -25.75 -13.90 20.80
CA PHE A 30 -24.79 -14.72 21.54
C PHE A 30 -25.44 -15.19 22.85
N SER A 31 -25.51 -16.52 23.03
CA SER A 31 -26.07 -17.16 24.24
C SER A 31 -27.46 -16.64 24.66
N GLY A 32 -28.34 -16.41 23.69
CA GLY A 32 -29.72 -15.96 23.93
C GLY A 32 -29.92 -14.45 24.06
N THR A 33 -28.85 -13.66 24.08
CA THR A 33 -28.91 -12.19 24.03
C THR A 33 -28.58 -11.73 22.62
N CYS A 34 -29.43 -10.91 21.99
CA CYS A 34 -29.10 -10.33 20.70
C CYS A 34 -28.96 -8.81 20.75
N LEU A 35 -27.98 -8.31 20.01
CA LEU A 35 -27.71 -6.90 19.81
C LEU A 35 -27.92 -6.57 18.33
N CYS A 36 -28.54 -5.43 18.05
CA CYS A 36 -28.59 -4.89 16.71
C CYS A 36 -27.27 -4.18 16.39
N VAL A 37 -26.56 -4.67 15.38
CA VAL A 37 -25.33 -4.04 14.87
C VAL A 37 -25.62 -3.51 13.46
N PRO A 38 -24.87 -2.51 12.96
CA PRO A 38 -24.93 -2.14 11.55
C PRO A 38 -24.74 -3.39 10.68
N GLY A 39 -25.59 -3.59 9.66
CA GLY A 39 -25.49 -4.76 8.76
C GLY A 39 -24.16 -4.80 7.97
N SER A 40 -23.45 -3.68 7.91
CA SER A 40 -22.08 -3.61 7.37
C SER A 40 -21.02 -4.20 8.31
N ALA A 41 -21.33 -4.41 9.59
CA ALA A 41 -20.44 -5.05 10.55
C ALA A 41 -20.52 -6.60 10.48
N THR A 42 -21.64 -7.15 9.98
CA THR A 42 -21.77 -8.58 9.64
C THR A 42 -21.29 -8.89 8.23
N ASP A 43 -21.20 -7.88 7.36
CA ASP A 43 -20.61 -7.99 6.03
C ASP A 43 -19.07 -7.95 6.10
N THR A 44 -18.46 -9.13 6.06
CA THR A 44 -17.01 -9.31 6.06
C THR A 44 -16.31 -8.56 4.93
N LYS A 45 -16.97 -8.39 3.78
CA LYS A 45 -16.44 -7.60 2.65
C LYS A 45 -16.41 -6.12 3.00
N ALA A 46 -17.49 -5.57 3.57
CA ALA A 46 -17.53 -4.17 3.98
C ALA A 46 -16.50 -3.84 5.07
N VAL A 47 -16.26 -4.77 6.00
CA VAL A 47 -15.20 -4.65 7.01
C VAL A 47 -13.82 -4.64 6.35
N TYR A 48 -13.55 -5.59 5.44
CA TYR A 48 -12.30 -5.65 4.70
C TYR A 48 -12.04 -4.38 3.88
N ASP A 49 -13.04 -3.89 3.14
CA ASP A 49 -12.94 -2.67 2.34
C ASP A 49 -12.66 -1.43 3.20
N ARG A 50 -13.23 -1.38 4.41
CA ARG A 50 -12.94 -0.30 5.37
C ARG A 50 -11.51 -0.39 5.88
N MET A 51 -11.03 -1.58 6.23
CA MET A 51 -9.67 -1.79 6.67
C MET A 51 -8.67 -1.42 5.56
N GLN A 52 -8.93 -1.86 4.33
CA GLN A 52 -8.13 -1.51 3.14
C GLN A 52 -8.05 0.00 2.93
N ARG A 53 -9.18 0.73 3.01
CA ARG A 53 -9.15 2.20 2.92
C ARG A 53 -8.32 2.84 4.03
N MET A 54 -8.42 2.34 5.25
CA MET A 54 -7.63 2.87 6.37
C MET A 54 -6.13 2.63 6.16
N THR A 55 -5.73 1.45 5.69
CA THR A 55 -4.32 1.15 5.40
C THR A 55 -3.79 1.98 4.23
N THR A 56 -4.59 2.17 3.17
CA THR A 56 -4.24 3.05 2.05
C THR A 56 -4.01 4.48 2.53
N LEU A 57 -4.94 5.04 3.32
CA LEU A 57 -4.81 6.40 3.84
C LEU A 57 -3.62 6.56 4.79
N ALA A 58 -3.37 5.56 5.65
CA ALA A 58 -2.22 5.56 6.54
C ALA A 58 -0.91 5.58 5.75
N LEU A 59 -0.78 4.72 4.73
CA LEU A 59 0.41 4.65 3.89
C LEU A 59 0.60 5.96 3.09
N GLN A 60 -0.47 6.47 2.47
CA GLN A 60 -0.42 7.73 1.74
C GLN A 60 0.10 8.87 2.62
N ASN A 61 -0.47 9.04 3.82
CA ASN A 61 -0.07 10.09 4.75
C ASN A 61 1.39 9.91 5.19
N TRP A 62 1.82 8.67 5.45
CA TRP A 62 3.20 8.39 5.81
C TRP A 62 4.18 8.75 4.70
N ILE A 63 3.87 8.40 3.44
CA ILE A 63 4.69 8.75 2.28
C ILE A 63 4.87 10.28 2.20
N GLN A 64 3.75 11.01 2.24
CA GLN A 64 3.76 12.48 2.12
C GLN A 64 4.54 13.14 3.26
N GLN A 65 4.28 12.76 4.51
CA GLN A 65 4.96 13.35 5.67
C GLN A 65 6.45 13.01 5.72
N SER A 66 6.82 11.80 5.30
CA SER A 66 8.23 11.39 5.24
C SER A 66 8.97 12.19 4.17
N ARG A 67 8.38 12.34 2.98
CA ARG A 67 8.94 13.16 1.90
C ARG A 67 9.12 14.63 2.30
N ASP A 68 8.10 15.24 2.90
CA ASP A 68 8.18 16.66 3.29
C ASP A 68 9.27 16.92 4.34
N ARG A 69 9.47 15.97 5.26
CA ARG A 69 10.56 16.02 6.24
C ARG A 69 11.93 15.92 5.59
N LEU A 70 12.09 15.01 4.63
CA LEU A 70 13.35 14.83 3.91
C LEU A 70 13.73 16.08 3.14
N ILE A 71 12.77 16.69 2.44
CA ILE A 71 12.98 17.95 1.73
C ILE A 71 13.37 19.07 2.69
N ALA A 72 12.69 19.19 3.83
CA ALA A 72 13.06 20.17 4.86
C ALA A 72 14.46 19.94 5.44
N GLY A 73 14.94 18.69 5.44
CA GLY A 73 16.30 18.30 5.84
C GLY A 73 17.36 18.44 4.76
N GLY A 74 16.98 18.80 3.53
CA GLY A 74 17.84 18.88 2.36
C GLY A 74 17.88 17.58 1.55
N VAL A 75 17.88 17.73 0.23
CA VAL A 75 18.02 16.63 -0.75
C VAL A 75 18.93 17.11 -1.88
N GLU A 76 19.60 16.18 -2.53
CA GLU A 76 20.52 16.42 -3.64
C GLU A 76 19.87 16.02 -4.98
N PRO A 77 20.20 16.69 -6.10
CA PRO A 77 19.72 16.26 -7.41
C PRO A 77 20.40 14.95 -7.84
N MET A 78 19.79 14.19 -8.74
CA MET A 78 20.41 12.99 -9.31
C MET A 78 21.84 13.27 -9.86
N PRO A 79 22.85 12.46 -9.53
CA PRO A 79 24.20 12.62 -10.08
C PRO A 79 24.19 12.54 -11.62
N LEU A 80 24.89 13.47 -12.27
CA LEU A 80 24.82 13.63 -13.73
C LEU A 80 25.26 12.37 -14.49
N HIS A 81 26.25 11.63 -14.00
CA HIS A 81 26.72 10.40 -14.63
C HIS A 81 25.73 9.25 -14.49
N ILE A 82 24.96 9.19 -13.39
CA ILE A 82 23.83 8.25 -13.26
C ILE A 82 22.74 8.65 -14.26
N ARG A 83 22.38 9.94 -14.29
CA ARG A 83 21.34 10.46 -15.18
C ARG A 83 21.61 10.11 -16.64
N SER A 84 22.83 10.38 -17.14
CA SER A 84 23.18 10.11 -18.53
C SER A 84 23.06 8.63 -18.93
N GLN A 85 23.29 7.71 -17.99
CA GLN A 85 23.17 6.27 -18.24
C GLN A 85 21.70 5.81 -18.26
N LEU A 86 20.79 6.55 -17.61
CA LEU A 86 19.37 6.22 -17.50
C LEU A 86 18.47 6.97 -18.49
N GLU A 87 19.00 7.98 -19.19
CA GLU A 87 18.32 8.71 -20.27
C GLU A 87 17.64 7.81 -21.32
N PRO A 88 18.20 6.64 -21.73
CA PRO A 88 17.52 5.76 -22.69
C PRO A 88 16.29 5.03 -22.14
N PHE A 89 16.13 4.93 -20.82
CA PHE A 89 15.11 4.10 -20.16
C PHE A 89 13.92 4.88 -19.64
N PHE A 90 14.04 6.21 -19.49
CA PHE A 90 13.04 7.04 -18.84
C PHE A 90 12.76 8.33 -19.61
N ASP A 91 11.53 8.79 -19.50
CA ASP A 91 11.19 10.15 -19.90
C ASP A 91 11.95 11.18 -19.04
N LEU A 92 12.32 12.31 -19.66
CA LEU A 92 13.08 13.38 -19.01
C LEU A 92 12.39 13.87 -17.72
N ALA A 93 11.05 13.92 -17.70
CA ALA A 93 10.28 14.34 -16.54
C ALA A 93 10.55 13.48 -15.29
N VAL A 94 10.77 12.17 -15.46
CA VAL A 94 11.10 11.26 -14.34
C VAL A 94 12.49 11.59 -13.81
N LEU A 95 13.47 11.77 -14.71
CA LEU A 95 14.87 12.04 -14.38
C LEU A 95 15.09 13.41 -13.71
N GLU A 96 14.35 14.43 -14.14
CA GLU A 96 14.47 15.80 -13.62
C GLU A 96 13.70 16.01 -12.31
N THR A 97 12.67 15.20 -12.06
CA THR A 97 11.90 15.28 -10.82
C THR A 97 12.62 14.64 -9.64
N ALA A 98 13.41 13.59 -9.90
CA ALA A 98 14.03 12.80 -8.85
C ALA A 98 15.16 13.52 -8.11
N HIS A 99 15.06 13.52 -6.79
CA HIS A 99 16.09 13.93 -5.85
C HIS A 99 16.49 12.73 -4.98
N TYR A 100 17.65 12.81 -4.34
CA TYR A 100 18.08 11.77 -3.41
C TYR A 100 18.60 12.31 -2.09
N ARG A 101 18.65 11.40 -1.12
CA ARG A 101 19.34 11.61 0.15
C ARG A 101 20.02 10.31 0.57
N VAL A 102 21.19 10.42 1.19
CA VAL A 102 21.86 9.29 1.82
C VAL A 102 21.64 9.36 3.32
N GLY A 103 21.28 8.24 3.94
CA GLY A 103 21.16 8.13 5.39
C GLY A 103 19.94 8.86 5.94
N ASP A 104 18.84 8.12 6.04
CA ASP A 104 17.68 8.46 6.88
C ASP A 104 17.09 7.15 7.44
N GLU A 105 17.60 6.73 8.59
CA GLU A 105 17.19 5.48 9.24
C GLU A 105 15.69 5.47 9.58
N MET A 106 15.07 6.63 9.81
CA MET A 106 13.64 6.67 10.09
C MET A 106 12.83 6.31 8.83
N ALA A 107 13.14 6.92 7.69
CA ALA A 107 12.51 6.62 6.42
C ALA A 107 12.78 5.16 6.00
N LEU A 108 14.02 4.69 6.13
CA LEU A 108 14.41 3.33 5.75
C LEU A 108 13.76 2.25 6.63
N ASN A 109 13.74 2.43 7.96
CA ASN A 109 13.12 1.47 8.87
C ASN A 109 11.58 1.48 8.77
N ALA A 110 10.98 2.65 8.58
CA ALA A 110 9.56 2.75 8.32
C ALA A 110 9.19 2.16 6.94
N GLY A 111 10.03 2.35 5.91
CA GLY A 111 9.91 1.69 4.62
C GLY A 111 9.92 0.17 4.76
N ASN A 112 10.88 -0.41 5.46
CA ASN A 112 10.93 -1.86 5.70
C ASN A 112 9.62 -2.37 6.36
N THR A 113 9.14 -1.66 7.37
CA THR A 113 7.94 -2.07 8.14
C THR A 113 6.65 -1.89 7.34
N LEU A 114 6.46 -0.74 6.69
CA LEU A 114 5.20 -0.36 6.04
C LEU A 114 5.11 -0.86 4.60
N LEU A 115 6.23 -0.92 3.89
CA LEU A 115 6.31 -1.42 2.52
C LEU A 115 6.69 -2.91 2.45
N ARG A 116 6.92 -3.57 3.59
CA ARG A 116 7.25 -5.01 3.66
C ARG A 116 8.45 -5.39 2.78
N ASN A 117 9.43 -4.50 2.70
CA ASN A 117 10.65 -4.72 1.95
C ASN A 117 11.77 -5.10 2.95
N PRO A 118 12.11 -6.40 3.10
CA PRO A 118 13.04 -6.86 4.13
C PRO A 118 14.49 -6.41 3.90
N ASP A 119 14.85 -6.01 2.68
CA ASP A 119 16.23 -5.67 2.27
C ASP A 119 16.26 -4.29 1.57
N VAL A 120 15.75 -3.25 2.26
CA VAL A 120 15.69 -1.88 1.73
C VAL A 120 17.10 -1.28 1.63
N ASN A 121 17.69 -1.32 0.43
CA ASN A 121 18.88 -0.54 0.08
C ASN A 121 18.51 0.90 -0.32
N ALA A 122 17.32 1.09 -0.87
CA ALA A 122 16.74 2.40 -1.12
C ALA A 122 15.21 2.37 -0.97
N VAL A 123 14.61 3.54 -0.75
CA VAL A 123 13.15 3.72 -0.74
C VAL A 123 12.77 5.00 -1.46
N THR A 124 11.81 4.91 -2.37
CA THR A 124 11.26 6.06 -3.08
C THR A 124 10.01 6.61 -2.38
N LEU A 125 10.09 7.88 -2.01
CA LEU A 125 9.01 8.66 -1.43
C LEU A 125 8.63 9.79 -2.38
N ILE A 126 7.70 9.51 -3.29
CA ILE A 126 7.24 10.42 -4.35
C ILE A 126 8.38 10.69 -5.35
N ASP A 127 9.13 11.76 -5.13
CA ASP A 127 10.24 12.24 -5.95
C ASP A 127 11.57 12.20 -5.20
N VAL A 128 11.58 11.75 -3.94
CA VAL A 128 12.79 11.66 -3.12
C VAL A 128 13.16 10.20 -2.90
N ILE A 129 14.35 9.83 -3.36
CA ILE A 129 14.92 8.49 -3.19
C ILE A 129 15.90 8.52 -2.02
N VAL A 130 15.62 7.73 -1.00
CA VAL A 130 16.50 7.61 0.18
C VAL A 130 17.35 6.36 0.02
N PHE A 131 18.65 6.55 -0.17
CA PHE A 131 19.62 5.46 -0.21
C PHE A 131 20.18 5.19 1.19
N ARG A 132 20.36 3.92 1.52
CA ARG A 132 21.03 3.48 2.75
C ARG A 132 22.51 3.80 2.74
N HIS A 133 23.18 3.55 1.61
CA HIS A 133 24.62 3.73 1.48
C HIS A 133 24.95 4.72 0.36
N GLU A 134 25.95 5.56 0.62
CA GLU A 134 26.41 6.56 -0.35
C GLU A 134 26.86 5.94 -1.66
N ARG A 135 27.57 4.81 -1.60
CA ARG A 135 28.02 4.07 -2.80
C ARG A 135 26.84 3.68 -3.71
N ASP A 136 25.68 3.38 -3.14
CA ASP A 136 24.53 2.95 -3.93
C ASP A 136 23.90 4.16 -4.63
N ALA A 137 23.85 5.30 -3.94
CA ALA A 137 23.46 6.58 -4.53
C ALA A 137 24.43 7.09 -5.61
N GLN A 138 25.73 6.82 -5.46
CA GLN A 138 26.74 7.34 -6.40
C GLN A 138 27.01 6.41 -7.58
N ASP A 139 26.98 5.09 -7.40
CA ASP A 139 27.53 4.17 -8.40
C ASP A 139 26.54 3.09 -8.87
N ASN A 140 25.42 2.88 -8.16
CA ASN A 140 24.50 1.79 -8.48
C ASN A 140 23.37 2.24 -9.41
N VAL A 141 23.69 2.33 -10.70
CA VAL A 141 22.76 2.74 -11.77
C VAL A 141 21.52 1.84 -11.85
N ALA A 142 21.67 0.53 -11.63
CA ALA A 142 20.55 -0.41 -11.66
C ALA A 142 19.56 -0.18 -10.51
N LEU A 143 20.06 0.05 -9.29
CA LEU A 143 19.22 0.41 -8.16
C LEU A 143 18.52 1.75 -8.41
N TRP A 144 19.20 2.73 -9.00
CA TRP A 144 18.53 3.96 -9.43
C TRP A 144 17.38 3.70 -10.41
N ALA A 145 17.55 2.79 -11.36
CA ALA A 145 16.47 2.44 -12.28
C ALA A 145 15.26 1.81 -11.57
N HIS A 146 15.51 0.97 -10.56
CA HIS A 146 14.45 0.45 -9.70
C HIS A 146 13.65 1.59 -9.05
N GLU A 147 14.35 2.50 -8.37
CA GLU A 147 13.73 3.57 -7.60
C GLU A 147 13.04 4.61 -8.51
N LEU A 148 13.62 4.93 -9.66
CA LEU A 148 12.99 5.80 -10.65
C LEU A 148 11.72 5.20 -11.24
N LYS A 149 11.61 3.87 -11.31
CA LYS A 149 10.34 3.24 -11.69
C LYS A 149 9.24 3.57 -10.69
N HIS A 150 9.56 3.69 -9.40
CA HIS A 150 8.59 4.16 -8.42
C HIS A 150 8.29 5.65 -8.57
N VAL A 151 9.27 6.50 -8.90
CA VAL A 151 9.03 7.92 -9.23
C VAL A 151 8.04 8.04 -10.39
N GLU A 152 8.25 7.28 -11.47
CA GLU A 152 7.33 7.23 -12.61
C GLU A 152 5.93 6.76 -12.20
N GLN A 153 5.81 5.69 -11.40
CA GLN A 153 4.53 5.22 -10.87
C GLN A 153 3.82 6.29 -10.02
N TYR A 154 4.55 7.08 -9.23
CA TYR A 154 3.97 8.21 -8.51
C TYR A 154 3.50 9.33 -9.44
N LEU A 155 4.25 9.63 -10.50
CA LEU A 155 3.85 10.63 -11.51
C LEU A 155 2.59 10.19 -12.28
N GLU A 156 2.50 8.91 -12.64
CA GLU A 156 1.37 8.37 -13.39
C GLU A 156 0.09 8.22 -12.54
N TRP A 157 0.22 7.69 -11.32
CA TRP A 157 -0.93 7.26 -10.52
C TRP A 157 -1.28 8.27 -9.43
N GLY A 158 -0.31 9.07 -9.00
CA GLY A 158 -0.40 9.86 -7.77
C GLY A 158 -0.28 9.00 -6.51
N VAL A 159 -0.03 9.67 -5.38
CA VAL A 159 0.30 9.02 -4.10
C VAL A 159 -0.85 8.15 -3.57
N ALA A 160 -2.11 8.58 -3.74
CA ALA A 160 -3.27 7.87 -3.24
C ALA A 160 -3.45 6.51 -3.93
N GLU A 161 -3.34 6.48 -5.26
CA GLU A 161 -3.50 5.26 -6.04
C GLU A 161 -2.27 4.35 -5.91
N PHE A 162 -1.06 4.92 -5.82
CA PHE A 162 0.14 4.15 -5.46
C PHE A 162 -0.07 3.43 -4.12
N ALA A 163 -0.45 4.16 -3.06
CA ALA A 163 -0.67 3.57 -1.75
C ALA A 163 -1.77 2.50 -1.77
N ARG A 164 -2.84 2.70 -2.56
CA ARG A 164 -3.91 1.73 -2.73
C ARG A 164 -3.40 0.44 -3.39
N ARG A 165 -2.65 0.56 -4.48
CA ARG A 165 -2.06 -0.59 -5.20
C ARG A 165 -1.08 -1.34 -4.31
N TYR A 166 -0.23 -0.62 -3.60
CA TYR A 166 0.80 -1.20 -2.73
C TYR A 166 0.18 -1.98 -1.56
N THR A 167 -0.86 -1.42 -0.91
CA THR A 167 -1.57 -2.08 0.20
C THR A 167 -2.40 -3.27 -0.25
N LEU A 168 -2.82 -3.31 -1.52
CA LEU A 168 -3.59 -4.41 -2.10
C LEU A 168 -2.68 -5.55 -2.60
N ASP A 169 -1.67 -5.23 -3.40
CA ASP A 169 -0.71 -6.16 -3.97
C ASP A 169 0.62 -5.46 -4.27
N TYR A 170 1.48 -5.37 -3.24
CA TYR A 170 2.81 -4.79 -3.39
C TYR A 170 3.64 -5.47 -4.50
N ARG A 171 3.46 -6.78 -4.74
CA ARG A 171 4.22 -7.50 -5.76
C ARG A 171 3.88 -7.04 -7.17
N ALA A 172 2.68 -6.53 -7.39
CA ALA A 172 2.31 -5.93 -8.68
C ALA A 172 3.00 -4.57 -8.90
N VAL A 173 3.29 -3.83 -7.82
CA VAL A 173 3.99 -2.54 -7.87
C VAL A 173 5.50 -2.71 -8.01
N GLU A 174 6.08 -3.67 -7.29
CA GLU A 174 7.54 -3.96 -7.27
C GLU A 174 8.05 -4.67 -8.53
N ARG A 175 7.23 -5.54 -9.13
CA ARG A 175 7.68 -6.39 -10.24
C ARG A 175 8.19 -5.61 -11.47
N PRO A 176 7.54 -4.51 -11.91
CA PRO A 176 8.09 -3.65 -12.95
C PRO A 176 9.43 -3.01 -12.57
N ALA A 177 9.61 -2.61 -11.31
CA ALA A 177 10.86 -1.99 -10.84
C ALA A 177 12.02 -2.98 -10.89
N TYR A 178 11.83 -4.19 -10.35
CA TYR A 178 12.83 -5.27 -10.47
C TYR A 178 13.08 -5.72 -11.92
N ALA A 179 12.07 -5.63 -12.79
CA ALA A 179 12.27 -5.96 -14.21
C ALA A 179 13.20 -4.96 -14.88
N LEU A 180 12.98 -3.68 -14.64
CA LEU A 180 13.80 -2.62 -15.19
C LEU A 180 15.22 -2.60 -14.60
N GLU A 181 15.36 -2.86 -13.30
CA GLU A 181 16.66 -3.03 -12.64
C GLU A 181 17.52 -4.07 -13.38
N ARG A 182 16.95 -5.26 -13.65
CA ARG A 182 17.66 -6.32 -14.39
C ARG A 182 18.00 -5.93 -15.82
N GLU A 183 17.07 -5.26 -16.51
CA GLU A 183 17.30 -4.78 -17.87
C GLU A 183 18.47 -3.80 -17.94
N VAL A 184 18.54 -2.85 -16.99
CA VAL A 184 19.65 -1.90 -16.87
C VAL A 184 20.94 -2.60 -16.48
N GLU A 185 20.92 -3.55 -15.55
CA GLU A 185 22.11 -4.36 -15.23
C GLU A 185 22.66 -5.10 -16.46
N GLU A 186 21.77 -5.67 -17.29
CA GLU A 186 22.15 -6.34 -18.53
C GLU A 186 22.81 -5.37 -19.51
N ALA A 187 22.18 -4.22 -19.77
CA ALA A 187 22.71 -3.20 -20.66
C ALA A 187 24.11 -2.69 -20.23
N LEU A 188 24.31 -2.45 -18.93
CA LEU A 188 25.59 -1.99 -18.38
C LEU A 188 26.70 -3.05 -18.54
N ARG A 189 26.38 -4.34 -18.36
CA ARG A 189 27.33 -5.43 -18.58
C ARG A 189 27.74 -5.52 -20.04
N GLU A 190 26.80 -5.35 -20.97
CA GLU A 190 27.08 -5.37 -22.40
C GLU A 190 27.96 -4.19 -22.82
N GLU A 191 27.69 -2.99 -22.32
CA GLU A 191 28.50 -1.81 -22.60
C GLU A 191 29.94 -1.97 -22.08
N GLN A 192 30.11 -2.52 -20.87
CA GLN A 192 31.43 -2.82 -20.31
C GLN A 192 32.19 -3.86 -21.12
N ALA A 193 31.51 -4.87 -21.68
CA ALA A 193 32.15 -5.89 -22.51
C ALA A 193 32.58 -5.37 -23.89
N GLN A 194 32.04 -4.23 -24.33
CA GLN A 194 32.36 -3.59 -25.60
C GLN A 194 33.49 -2.55 -25.50
N ARG A 195 33.94 -2.21 -24.29
CA ARG A 195 35.04 -1.28 -24.00
C ARG A 195 36.36 -2.00 -23.82
#